data_AF-A0A4R7UES3-F1
#
_entry.id   AF-A0A4R7UES3-F1
#
_cell.length_a   1.000
_cell.length_b   1.000
_cell.length_c   1.000
_cell.angle_alpha   90.00
_cell.angle_beta   90.00
_cell.angle_gamma   90.00
#
_symmetry.space_group_name_H-M   'P 1'
#
loop_
_entity.id
_entity.type
_entity.pdbx_description
1 polymer ?
#
loop_
_entity_poly.entity_id
_entity_poly.type
_entity_poly.pdbx_seq_one_letter_code
_entity_poly.pdbx_strand_id
1 'polypeptide(L)'
;MEIIAKEKQIWNKLWLNVILKLIFLGLFIFCIISIPSLGIINLKVEQVSQLAFLYFCVIVLFFISIASSFWEGYYWENFIFDFLSPKLRQKKIVKWLYISLFSYLIGSIFRIVFLIGIYFEDGYYQYNFKLARRRKYGFSIQDIAFAGILFSLFLIISLIKNFTVARIINLDFEYVFYILFAYFFGKFKGSLLSFMADFFGLLFAGRIGFYHWVYAIVPIITTIMIGFIIDLFKKNQNKSMIVMNVALIVIFAILIYVFSTQVNDPKGIKISKTFGVSRISLVAGIILMTFAGVFISILIGLSIYYLKTKNDSNKKNRIGILILSFFLTVSIIVVARWIWGPFAFIRYANFYLGRNYIVKDYYLVFMTPIVIRSLISIPIYIVVLFALLVPLSLIKKHYAKKEAGITY
;
A
#
# COMPACT_ATOMS: atom_id res chain seq x y z
N MET A 1 13.87 -21.75 -12.36
CA MET A 1 12.62 -21.03 -12.71
C MET A 1 11.37 -21.81 -12.33
N GLU A 2 11.31 -23.12 -12.57
CA GLU A 2 10.16 -23.97 -12.22
C GLU A 2 9.81 -23.98 -10.72
N ILE A 3 10.83 -24.05 -9.85
CA ILE A 3 10.70 -24.08 -8.39
C ILE A 3 9.96 -22.83 -7.85
N ILE A 4 10.33 -21.64 -8.35
CA ILE A 4 9.71 -20.36 -7.97
C ILE A 4 8.26 -20.30 -8.45
N ALA A 5 7.96 -20.87 -9.62
CA ALA A 5 6.59 -20.92 -10.15
C ALA A 5 5.68 -21.79 -9.27
N LYS A 6 6.16 -22.95 -8.84
CA LYS A 6 5.41 -23.83 -7.92
C LYS A 6 5.24 -23.22 -6.52
N GLU A 7 6.26 -22.57 -5.97
CA GLU A 7 6.11 -21.82 -4.69
C GLU A 7 5.01 -20.74 -4.82
N LYS A 8 5.03 -19.97 -5.90
CA LYS A 8 4.01 -18.95 -6.18
C LYS A 8 2.61 -19.54 -6.31
N GLN A 9 2.49 -20.73 -6.89
CA GLN A 9 1.21 -21.44 -7.00
C GLN A 9 0.65 -21.81 -5.63
N ILE A 10 1.49 -22.29 -4.72
CA ILE A 10 1.11 -22.61 -3.33
C ILE A 10 0.66 -21.35 -2.60
N TRP A 11 1.42 -20.25 -2.73
CA TRP A 11 1.02 -18.96 -2.16
C TRP A 11 -0.37 -18.53 -2.63
N ASN A 12 -0.66 -18.63 -3.93
CA ASN A 12 -1.96 -18.26 -4.47
C ASN A 12 -3.09 -19.15 -3.92
N LYS A 13 -2.87 -20.47 -3.82
CA LYS A 13 -3.86 -21.42 -3.29
C LYS A 13 -4.10 -21.22 -1.78
N LEU A 14 -3.03 -21.00 -1.01
CA LEU A 14 -3.10 -20.65 0.40
C LEU A 14 -3.91 -19.37 0.61
N TRP A 15 -3.64 -18.31 -0.15
CA TRP A 15 -4.38 -17.04 -0.04
C TRP A 15 -5.85 -17.20 -0.39
N LEU A 16 -6.18 -17.94 -1.46
CA LEU A 16 -7.57 -18.25 -1.81
C LEU A 16 -8.28 -18.96 -0.65
N ASN A 17 -7.63 -19.97 -0.05
CA ASN A 17 -8.20 -20.70 1.07
C ASN A 17 -8.40 -19.80 2.30
N VAL A 18 -7.42 -18.95 2.63
CA VAL A 18 -7.54 -17.98 3.74
C VAL A 18 -8.70 -17.02 3.53
N ILE A 19 -8.87 -16.48 2.31
CA ILE A 19 -9.95 -15.54 1.99
C ILE A 19 -11.31 -16.24 2.14
N LEU A 20 -11.47 -17.44 1.60
CA LEU A 20 -12.70 -18.23 1.73
C LEU A 20 -13.02 -18.51 3.21
N LYS A 21 -12.01 -18.85 4.01
CA LYS A 21 -12.18 -19.09 5.45
C LYS A 21 -12.56 -17.81 6.22
N LEU A 22 -12.01 -16.66 5.85
CA LEU A 22 -12.38 -15.37 6.46
C LEU A 22 -13.81 -14.96 6.10
N ILE A 23 -14.22 -15.16 4.84
CA ILE A 23 -15.59 -14.89 4.38
C ILE A 23 -16.58 -15.78 5.14
N PHE A 24 -16.30 -17.08 5.24
CA PHE A 24 -17.13 -17.98 6.04
C PHE A 24 -17.20 -17.55 7.50
N LEU A 25 -16.07 -17.24 8.14
CA LEU A 25 -16.07 -16.83 9.55
C LEU A 25 -16.91 -15.56 9.76
N GLY A 26 -16.76 -14.57 8.88
CA GLY A 26 -17.53 -13.33 8.93
C GLY A 26 -19.04 -13.59 8.80
N LEU A 27 -19.44 -14.41 7.83
CA LEU A 27 -20.85 -14.77 7.64
C LEU A 27 -21.38 -15.65 8.78
N PHE A 28 -20.59 -16.57 9.32
CA PHE A 28 -20.96 -17.41 10.45
C PHE A 28 -21.17 -16.59 11.73
N ILE A 29 -20.27 -15.65 12.03
CA ILE A 29 -20.44 -14.70 13.14
C ILE A 29 -21.69 -13.86 12.91
N PHE A 30 -21.92 -13.39 11.68
CA PHE A 30 -23.14 -12.66 11.34
C PHE A 30 -24.40 -13.50 11.54
N CYS A 31 -24.41 -14.79 11.16
CA CYS A 31 -25.51 -15.72 11.44
C CYS A 31 -25.78 -15.82 12.94
N ILE A 32 -24.72 -16.03 13.74
CA ILE A 32 -24.84 -16.16 15.19
C ILE A 32 -25.46 -14.91 15.78
N ILE A 33 -24.93 -13.73 15.47
CA ILE A 33 -25.42 -12.44 15.99
C ILE A 33 -26.88 -12.19 15.56
N SER A 34 -27.28 -12.74 14.42
CA SER A 34 -28.65 -12.63 13.89
C SER A 34 -29.65 -13.61 14.53
N ILE A 35 -29.21 -14.49 15.45
CA ILE A 35 -30.12 -15.39 16.16
C ILE A 35 -30.98 -14.55 17.12
N PRO A 36 -32.32 -14.53 16.96
CA PRO A 36 -33.20 -13.68 17.76
C PRO A 36 -33.08 -13.92 19.27
N SER A 37 -32.78 -15.15 19.70
CA SER A 37 -32.63 -15.50 21.12
C SER A 37 -31.41 -14.87 21.80
N LEU A 38 -30.42 -14.37 21.03
CA LEU A 38 -29.28 -13.65 21.59
C LEU A 38 -29.58 -12.16 21.83
N GLY A 39 -30.70 -11.63 21.34
CA GLY A 39 -31.16 -10.27 21.61
C GLY A 39 -30.28 -9.15 21.04
N ILE A 40 -29.29 -9.47 20.19
CA ILE A 40 -28.34 -8.48 19.64
C ILE A 40 -28.95 -7.74 18.44
N ILE A 41 -29.73 -8.45 17.60
CA ILE A 41 -30.42 -7.88 16.45
C ILE A 41 -31.88 -8.36 16.48
N ASN A 42 -32.83 -7.43 16.61
CA ASN A 42 -34.25 -7.73 16.48
C ASN A 42 -34.65 -7.79 15.00
N LEU A 43 -34.69 -9.01 14.46
CA LEU A 43 -35.16 -9.26 13.09
C LEU A 43 -36.68 -9.48 13.07
N LYS A 44 -37.35 -8.93 12.04
CA LYS A 44 -38.80 -9.09 11.82
C LYS A 44 -39.12 -10.47 11.24
N VAL A 45 -40.34 -10.98 11.44
CA VAL A 45 -40.81 -12.30 10.98
C VAL A 45 -40.65 -12.51 9.46
N GLU A 46 -40.80 -11.45 8.65
CA GLU A 46 -40.56 -11.51 7.20
C GLU A 46 -39.10 -11.81 6.81
N GLN A 47 -38.16 -11.69 7.75
CA GLN A 47 -36.72 -11.95 7.54
C GLN A 47 -36.32 -13.40 7.83
N VAL A 48 -37.25 -14.27 8.26
CA VAL A 48 -36.93 -15.68 8.57
C VAL A 48 -36.49 -16.46 7.32
N SER A 49 -37.10 -16.22 6.16
CA SER A 49 -36.69 -16.83 4.89
C SER A 49 -35.29 -16.35 4.44
N GLN A 50 -34.99 -15.06 4.66
CA GLN A 50 -33.67 -14.48 4.40
C GLN A 50 -32.60 -15.07 5.33
N LEU A 51 -32.96 -15.30 6.60
CA LEU A 51 -32.10 -15.94 7.58
C LEU A 51 -31.79 -17.40 7.18
N ALA A 52 -32.82 -18.16 6.78
CA ALA A 52 -32.66 -19.54 6.33
C ALA A 52 -31.75 -19.64 5.09
N PHE A 53 -31.91 -18.72 4.13
CA PHE A 53 -31.01 -18.61 2.98
C PHE A 53 -29.57 -18.30 3.40
N LEU A 54 -29.38 -17.38 4.34
CA LEU A 54 -28.06 -17.02 4.86
C LEU A 54 -27.38 -18.21 5.57
N TYR A 55 -28.12 -18.99 6.37
CA TYR A 55 -27.63 -20.25 6.94
C TYR A 55 -27.23 -21.27 5.86
N PHE A 56 -28.06 -21.43 4.82
CA PHE A 56 -27.72 -22.28 3.69
C PHE A 56 -26.43 -21.83 2.99
N CYS A 57 -26.26 -20.53 2.73
CA CYS A 57 -25.03 -19.97 2.18
C CYS A 57 -23.80 -20.27 3.06
N VAL A 58 -23.94 -20.18 4.39
CA VAL A 58 -22.85 -20.52 5.32
C VAL A 58 -22.50 -22.00 5.25
N ILE A 59 -23.48 -22.89 5.18
CA ILE A 59 -23.25 -24.34 5.01
C ILE A 59 -22.52 -24.61 3.67
N VAL A 60 -22.98 -24.00 2.57
CA VAL A 60 -22.32 -24.14 1.26
C VAL A 60 -20.88 -23.63 1.31
N LEU A 61 -20.64 -22.47 1.91
CA LEU A 61 -19.29 -21.90 2.07
C LEU A 61 -18.40 -22.75 2.97
N PHE A 62 -18.95 -23.41 3.98
CA PHE A 62 -18.22 -24.37 4.80
C PHE A 62 -17.66 -25.51 3.93
N PHE A 63 -18.51 -26.15 3.12
CA PHE A 63 -18.08 -27.23 2.22
C PHE A 63 -17.09 -26.74 1.16
N ILE A 64 -17.29 -25.55 0.59
CA ILE A 64 -16.33 -24.93 -0.33
C ILE A 64 -14.96 -24.72 0.35
N SER A 65 -14.95 -24.26 1.62
CA SER A 65 -13.70 -24.06 2.37
C SER A 65 -12.96 -25.37 2.66
N ILE A 66 -13.71 -26.45 2.90
CA ILE A 66 -13.17 -27.81 3.07
C ILE A 66 -12.58 -28.30 1.74
N ALA A 67 -13.34 -28.22 0.65
CA ALA A 67 -12.89 -28.62 -0.68
C ALA A 67 -11.63 -27.84 -1.12
N SER A 68 -11.61 -26.53 -0.84
CA SER A 68 -10.43 -25.68 -1.05
C SER A 68 -9.22 -26.13 -0.23
N SER A 69 -9.43 -26.61 1.01
CA SER A 69 -8.35 -27.13 1.86
C SER A 69 -7.79 -28.45 1.36
N PHE A 70 -8.63 -29.37 0.86
CA PHE A 70 -8.16 -30.58 0.18
C PHE A 70 -7.36 -30.26 -1.09
N TRP A 71 -7.86 -29.33 -1.90
CA TRP A 71 -7.16 -28.92 -3.11
C TRP A 71 -5.81 -28.27 -2.80
N GLU A 72 -5.74 -27.41 -1.79
CA GLU A 72 -4.48 -26.86 -1.28
C GLU A 72 -3.54 -27.98 -0.80
N GLY A 73 -4.07 -28.98 -0.10
CA GLY A 73 -3.32 -30.13 0.40
C GLY A 73 -2.59 -30.92 -0.68
N TYR A 74 -3.26 -31.18 -1.81
CA TYR A 74 -2.64 -31.84 -2.98
C TYR A 74 -1.41 -31.07 -3.49
N TYR A 75 -1.46 -29.74 -3.54
CA TYR A 75 -0.31 -28.93 -3.95
C TYR A 75 0.81 -28.93 -2.92
N TRP A 76 0.48 -28.94 -1.63
CA TRP A 76 1.47 -29.07 -0.57
C TRP A 76 2.19 -30.40 -0.62
N GLU A 77 1.48 -31.50 -0.85
CA GLU A 77 2.07 -32.83 -0.96
C GLU A 77 3.09 -32.88 -2.10
N ASN A 78 2.72 -32.43 -3.30
CA ASN A 78 3.63 -32.32 -4.44
C ASN A 78 4.84 -31.43 -4.12
N PHE A 79 4.62 -30.29 -3.45
CA PHE A 79 5.72 -29.40 -3.08
C PHE A 79 6.69 -30.00 -2.05
N ILE A 80 6.14 -30.68 -1.04
CA ILE A 80 6.91 -31.35 0.00
C ILE A 80 7.74 -32.49 -0.59
N PHE A 81 7.18 -33.24 -1.53
CA PHE A 81 7.87 -34.35 -2.15
C PHE A 81 8.97 -33.89 -3.12
N ASP A 82 8.65 -32.93 -3.98
CA ASP A 82 9.52 -32.50 -5.07
C ASP A 82 10.67 -31.58 -4.60
N PHE A 83 10.43 -30.67 -3.64
CA PHE A 83 11.35 -29.56 -3.39
C PHE A 83 11.91 -29.48 -1.99
N LEU A 84 11.31 -30.13 -1.00
CA LEU A 84 11.77 -30.08 0.37
C LEU A 84 12.92 -31.07 0.59
N SER A 85 13.96 -30.61 1.29
CA SER A 85 15.15 -31.44 1.51
C SER A 85 14.77 -32.76 2.19
N PRO A 86 15.40 -33.89 1.83
CA PRO A 86 15.05 -35.21 2.39
C PRO A 86 15.10 -35.23 3.92
N LYS A 87 16.08 -34.52 4.51
CA LYS A 87 16.21 -34.35 5.96
C LYS A 87 15.02 -33.62 6.59
N LEU A 88 14.39 -32.68 5.89
CA LEU A 88 13.24 -31.94 6.41
C LEU A 88 11.94 -32.74 6.29
N ARG A 89 11.79 -33.55 5.23
CA ARG A 89 10.61 -34.40 5.00
C ARG A 89 10.30 -35.31 6.20
N GLN A 90 11.33 -35.75 6.91
CA GLN A 90 11.20 -36.64 8.07
C GLN A 90 10.90 -35.90 9.40
N LYS A 91 10.97 -34.57 9.44
CA LYS A 91 10.77 -33.81 10.68
C LYS A 91 9.28 -33.72 11.05
N LYS A 92 9.02 -33.64 12.37
CA LYS A 92 7.67 -33.39 12.93
C LYS A 92 6.96 -32.19 12.28
N ILE A 93 7.70 -31.19 11.83
CA ILE A 93 7.14 -29.96 11.25
C ILE A 93 6.32 -30.24 9.98
N VAL A 94 6.68 -31.25 9.18
CA VAL A 94 5.95 -31.64 7.98
C VAL A 94 4.64 -32.33 8.36
N LYS A 95 4.64 -33.16 9.40
CA LYS A 95 3.41 -33.73 9.97
C LYS A 95 2.45 -32.64 10.46
N TRP A 96 2.96 -31.62 11.16
CA TRP A 96 2.19 -30.45 11.56
C TRP A 96 1.65 -29.66 10.36
N LEU A 97 2.38 -29.61 9.25
CA LEU A 97 1.92 -28.97 8.02
C LEU A 97 0.70 -29.70 7.44
N TYR A 98 0.72 -31.04 7.39
CA TYR A 98 -0.45 -31.83 6.98
C TYR A 98 -1.64 -31.64 7.92
N ILE A 99 -1.43 -31.70 9.25
CA ILE A 99 -2.48 -31.43 10.23
C ILE A 99 -3.05 -30.02 10.06
N SER A 100 -2.19 -29.05 9.74
CA SER A 100 -2.60 -27.65 9.60
C SER A 100 -3.59 -27.44 8.46
N LEU A 101 -3.56 -28.27 7.41
CA LEU A 101 -4.48 -28.15 6.25
C LEU A 101 -5.94 -28.21 6.70
N PHE A 102 -6.21 -29.05 7.70
CA PHE A 102 -7.55 -29.25 8.28
C PHE A 102 -7.87 -28.30 9.43
N SER A 103 -6.87 -27.70 10.07
CA SER A 103 -7.15 -26.62 11.02
C SER A 103 -7.52 -25.33 10.28
N TYR A 104 -8.41 -24.56 10.90
CA TYR A 104 -9.11 -23.46 10.25
C TYR A 104 -8.18 -22.25 9.97
N LEU A 105 -8.32 -21.14 10.70
CA LEU A 105 -7.44 -19.98 10.55
C LEU A 105 -6.06 -20.23 11.16
N ILE A 106 -5.98 -20.91 12.31
CA ILE A 106 -4.72 -21.21 13.00
C ILE A 106 -3.76 -22.00 12.10
N GLY A 107 -4.27 -23.02 11.40
CA GLY A 107 -3.48 -23.78 10.44
C GLY A 107 -2.95 -22.94 9.29
N SER A 108 -3.79 -22.02 8.81
CA SER A 108 -3.40 -21.12 7.73
C SER A 108 -2.30 -20.16 8.17
N ILE A 109 -2.36 -19.64 9.41
CA ILE A 109 -1.27 -18.87 10.01
C ILE A 109 0.02 -19.70 10.08
N PHE A 110 -0.07 -20.95 10.55
CA PHE A 110 1.09 -21.85 10.59
C PHE A 110 1.72 -22.06 9.20
N ARG A 111 0.91 -22.30 8.16
CA ARG A 111 1.40 -22.46 6.78
C ARG A 111 2.03 -21.18 6.23
N ILE A 112 1.47 -20.02 6.54
CA ILE A 112 2.08 -18.72 6.19
C ILE A 112 3.45 -18.59 6.87
N VAL A 113 3.53 -18.85 8.18
CA VAL A 113 4.79 -18.80 8.94
C VAL A 113 5.81 -19.79 8.38
N PHE A 114 5.35 -20.98 7.99
CA PHE A 114 6.19 -21.99 7.35
C PHE A 114 6.77 -21.50 6.01
N LEU A 115 5.94 -20.99 5.10
CA LEU A 115 6.40 -20.44 3.81
C LEU A 115 7.33 -19.24 3.99
N ILE A 116 7.12 -18.44 5.03
CA ILE A 116 8.06 -17.37 5.39
C ILE A 116 9.40 -17.96 5.86
N GLY A 117 9.35 -19.08 6.58
CA GLY A 117 10.50 -19.76 7.17
C GLY A 117 11.33 -20.66 6.23
N ILE A 118 10.85 -20.93 5.02
CA ILE A 118 11.62 -21.66 4.00
C ILE A 118 12.54 -20.73 3.19
N TYR A 119 13.68 -21.28 2.78
CA TYR A 119 14.64 -20.64 1.89
C TYR A 119 15.31 -21.70 1.00
N PHE A 120 15.79 -21.30 -0.18
CA PHE A 120 16.39 -22.20 -1.15
C PHE A 120 17.91 -22.28 -0.97
N GLU A 121 18.45 -23.50 -0.87
CA GLU A 121 19.88 -23.78 -0.71
C GLU A 121 20.18 -25.19 -1.23
N ASP A 122 21.28 -25.33 -1.99
CA ASP A 122 21.74 -26.61 -2.56
C ASP A 122 20.69 -27.37 -3.39
N GLY A 123 19.84 -26.65 -4.12
CA GLY A 123 18.81 -27.26 -4.97
C GLY A 123 17.50 -27.63 -4.26
N TYR A 124 17.41 -27.43 -2.94
CA TYR A 124 16.22 -27.78 -2.15
C TYR A 124 15.76 -26.62 -1.26
N TYR A 125 14.50 -26.65 -0.83
CA TYR A 125 14.02 -25.80 0.25
C TYR A 125 14.41 -26.39 1.60
N GLN A 126 15.03 -25.55 2.42
CA GLN A 126 15.30 -25.81 3.83
C GLN A 126 14.42 -24.91 4.69
N TYR A 127 14.04 -25.38 5.88
CA TYR A 127 13.29 -24.60 6.85
C TYR A 127 14.20 -24.14 7.98
N ASN A 128 14.37 -22.82 8.09
CA ASN A 128 14.95 -22.17 9.25
C ASN A 128 14.36 -20.77 9.33
N PHE A 129 13.36 -20.59 10.20
CA PHE A 129 12.63 -19.33 10.31
C PHE A 129 13.54 -18.13 10.58
N LYS A 130 14.55 -18.29 11.45
CA LYS A 130 15.50 -17.21 11.77
C LYS A 130 16.34 -16.82 10.56
N LEU A 131 16.85 -17.82 9.82
CA LEU A 131 17.69 -17.60 8.65
C LEU A 131 16.88 -17.04 7.47
N ALA A 132 15.72 -17.64 7.18
CA ALA A 132 14.82 -17.19 6.11
C ALA A 132 14.32 -15.77 6.36
N ARG A 133 13.95 -15.43 7.61
CA ARG A 133 13.59 -14.05 7.99
C ARG A 133 14.76 -13.10 7.77
N ARG A 134 15.98 -13.48 8.16
CA ARG A 134 17.20 -12.65 7.95
C ARG A 134 17.48 -12.46 6.46
N ARG A 135 17.31 -13.48 5.63
CA ARG A 135 17.51 -13.40 4.17
C ARG A 135 16.42 -12.58 3.47
N LYS A 136 15.15 -12.76 3.83
CA LYS A 136 13.99 -12.10 3.19
C LYS A 136 13.79 -10.64 3.65
N TYR A 137 13.98 -10.36 4.95
CA TYR A 137 13.66 -9.06 5.54
C TYR A 137 14.85 -8.33 6.17
N GLY A 138 15.97 -9.02 6.41
CA GLY A 138 17.17 -8.41 6.99
C GLY A 138 17.92 -7.55 5.99
N PHE A 139 18.54 -6.46 6.46
CA PHE A 139 19.43 -5.63 5.64
C PHE A 139 20.75 -6.37 5.39
N SER A 140 21.16 -6.45 4.13
CA SER A 140 22.54 -6.84 3.78
C SER A 140 23.51 -5.69 4.11
N ILE A 141 24.82 -5.98 4.16
CA ILE A 141 25.83 -4.92 4.36
C ILE A 141 25.71 -3.85 3.26
N GLN A 142 25.44 -4.28 2.03
CA GLN A 142 25.25 -3.39 0.90
C GLN A 142 23.95 -2.58 1.04
N ASP A 143 22.86 -3.19 1.52
CA ASP A 143 21.62 -2.46 1.80
C ASP A 143 21.85 -1.37 2.85
N ILE A 144 22.61 -1.65 3.91
CA ILE A 144 22.93 -0.67 4.95
C ILE A 144 23.74 0.49 4.37
N ALA A 145 24.76 0.19 3.55
CA ALA A 145 25.58 1.21 2.91
C ALA A 145 24.75 2.12 1.99
N PHE A 146 23.92 1.54 1.12
CA PHE A 146 23.04 2.31 0.23
C PHE A 146 21.97 3.08 1.00
N ALA A 147 21.42 2.49 2.08
CA ALA A 147 20.45 3.16 2.94
C ALA A 147 21.09 4.38 3.60
N GLY A 148 22.32 4.25 4.11
CA GLY A 148 23.10 5.35 4.66
C GLY A 148 23.26 6.50 3.67
N ILE A 149 23.67 6.21 2.43
CA ILE A 149 23.85 7.24 1.38
C ILE A 149 22.53 7.97 1.07
N LEU A 150 21.44 7.21 0.83
CA LEU A 150 20.14 7.80 0.52
C LEU A 150 19.57 8.59 1.70
N PHE A 151 19.78 8.11 2.91
CA PHE A 151 19.36 8.76 4.14
C PHE A 151 20.12 10.06 4.38
N SER A 152 21.44 10.07 4.18
CA SER A 152 22.25 11.30 4.24
C SER A 152 21.80 12.32 3.20
N LEU A 153 21.51 11.90 1.96
CA LEU A 153 20.96 12.78 0.92
C LEU A 153 19.60 13.38 1.33
N PHE A 154 18.72 12.56 1.92
CA PHE A 154 17.46 13.02 2.46
C PHE A 154 17.65 14.12 3.51
N LEU A 155 18.58 13.92 4.46
CA LEU A 155 18.86 14.91 5.49
C LEU A 155 19.44 16.21 4.92
N ILE A 156 20.39 16.11 3.98
CA ILE A 156 20.96 17.27 3.30
C ILE A 156 19.87 18.08 2.59
N ILE A 157 18.99 17.42 1.82
CA ILE A 157 17.89 18.10 1.11
C ILE A 157 16.89 18.70 2.09
N SER A 158 16.61 18.02 3.21
CA SER A 158 15.72 18.53 4.26
C SER A 158 16.28 19.78 4.92
N LEU A 159 17.59 19.84 5.14
CA LEU A 159 18.28 21.03 5.64
C LEU A 159 18.25 22.16 4.59
N ILE A 160 18.66 21.89 3.34
CA ILE A 160 18.65 22.88 2.25
C ILE A 160 17.26 23.48 2.08
N LYS A 161 16.20 22.66 2.10
CA LYS A 161 14.81 23.11 2.03
C LYS A 161 14.49 24.13 3.12
N ASN A 162 14.93 23.91 4.36
CA ASN A 162 14.66 24.80 5.48
C ASN A 162 15.45 26.13 5.39
N PHE A 163 16.59 26.15 4.71
CA PHE A 163 17.49 27.32 4.61
C PHE A 163 17.46 28.06 3.25
N THR A 164 16.70 27.60 2.26
CA THR A 164 16.66 28.21 0.91
C THR A 164 15.26 28.69 0.51
N VAL A 165 15.16 29.33 -0.66
CA VAL A 165 13.89 29.79 -1.30
C VAL A 165 12.86 28.66 -1.44
N ALA A 166 13.29 27.39 -1.43
CA ALA A 166 12.41 26.22 -1.38
C ALA A 166 11.45 26.23 -0.17
N ARG A 167 11.80 26.94 0.91
CA ARG A 167 10.91 27.20 2.05
C ARG A 167 9.65 27.98 1.67
N ILE A 168 9.75 28.93 0.73
CA ILE A 168 8.64 29.78 0.29
C ILE A 168 7.63 28.95 -0.52
N ILE A 169 8.15 28.08 -1.40
CA ILE A 169 7.34 27.18 -2.23
C ILE A 169 6.83 25.98 -1.40
N ASN A 170 7.42 25.75 -0.23
CA ASN A 170 7.10 24.66 0.70
C ASN A 170 7.09 23.29 -0.01
N LEU A 171 8.16 22.99 -0.74
CA LEU A 171 8.35 21.72 -1.42
C LEU A 171 8.75 20.62 -0.41
N ASP A 172 7.87 19.67 -0.20
CA ASP A 172 8.05 18.50 0.65
C ASP A 172 8.62 17.32 -0.16
N PHE A 173 9.93 17.32 -0.33
CA PHE A 173 10.68 16.24 -1.01
C PHE A 173 10.66 14.89 -0.28
N GLU A 174 10.10 14.83 0.93
CA GLU A 174 9.98 13.60 1.73
C GLU A 174 9.31 12.47 0.95
N TYR A 175 8.22 12.77 0.22
CA TYR A 175 7.51 11.76 -0.57
C TYR A 175 8.34 11.21 -1.73
N VAL A 176 9.22 12.04 -2.34
CA VAL A 176 10.16 11.56 -3.37
C VAL A 176 11.09 10.52 -2.75
N PHE A 177 11.60 10.78 -1.55
CA PHE A 177 12.45 9.84 -0.83
C PHE A 177 11.70 8.58 -0.39
N TYR A 178 10.45 8.66 0.05
CA TYR A 178 9.63 7.48 0.36
C TYR A 178 9.50 6.56 -0.86
N ILE A 179 9.29 7.15 -2.05
CA ILE A 179 9.28 6.38 -3.30
C ILE A 179 10.64 5.75 -3.58
N LEU A 180 11.75 6.49 -3.42
CA LEU A 180 13.09 5.95 -3.62
C LEU A 180 13.42 4.81 -2.65
N PHE A 181 13.08 4.95 -1.37
CA PHE A 181 13.27 3.91 -0.36
C PHE A 181 12.48 2.65 -0.71
N ALA A 182 11.20 2.77 -1.08
CA ALA A 182 10.43 1.62 -1.57
C ALA A 182 11.01 1.03 -2.86
N TYR A 183 11.49 1.86 -3.78
CA TYR A 183 12.04 1.41 -5.06
C TYR A 183 13.27 0.54 -4.87
N PHE A 184 14.19 0.95 -4.00
CA PHE A 184 15.43 0.23 -3.70
C PHE A 184 15.21 -0.95 -2.77
N PHE A 185 14.62 -0.73 -1.60
CA PHE A 185 14.61 -1.70 -0.51
C PHE A 185 13.29 -2.49 -0.43
N GLY A 186 12.30 -2.18 -1.26
CA GLY A 186 10.98 -2.79 -1.21
C GLY A 186 10.13 -2.26 -0.06
N LYS A 187 8.94 -2.85 0.11
CA LYS A 187 7.90 -2.33 1.01
C LYS A 187 8.30 -2.26 2.48
N PHE A 188 8.95 -3.28 3.04
CA PHE A 188 9.20 -3.37 4.49
C PHE A 188 10.47 -2.62 4.93
N LYS A 189 11.59 -2.84 4.25
CA LYS A 189 12.83 -2.10 4.53
C LYS A 189 12.68 -0.62 4.18
N GLY A 190 12.00 -0.33 3.06
CA GLY A 190 11.69 1.03 2.67
C GLY A 190 10.79 1.74 3.67
N SER A 191 9.77 1.08 4.23
CA SER A 191 8.88 1.70 5.22
C SER A 191 9.61 2.04 6.52
N LEU A 192 10.52 1.18 6.96
CA LEU A 192 11.41 1.48 8.09
C LEU A 192 12.27 2.72 7.82
N LEU A 193 12.92 2.79 6.65
CA LEU A 193 13.75 3.94 6.28
C LEU A 193 12.95 5.23 6.14
N SER A 194 11.73 5.14 5.61
CA SER A 194 10.83 6.29 5.46
C SER A 194 10.36 6.80 6.83
N PHE A 195 10.04 5.89 7.74
CA PHE A 195 9.73 6.24 9.13
C PHE A 195 10.92 6.89 9.83
N MET A 196 12.12 6.32 9.67
CA MET A 196 13.34 6.93 10.21
C MET A 196 13.58 8.31 9.59
N ALA A 197 13.36 8.48 8.29
CA ALA A 197 13.57 9.75 7.60
C ALA A 197 12.62 10.83 8.14
N ASP A 198 11.34 10.51 8.31
CA ASP A 198 10.36 11.39 8.96
C ASP A 198 10.78 11.78 10.38
N PHE A 199 11.11 10.78 11.21
CA PHE A 199 11.50 10.98 12.60
C PHE A 199 12.77 11.85 12.74
N PHE A 200 13.84 11.50 12.01
CA PHE A 200 15.09 12.26 12.05
C PHE A 200 14.93 13.62 11.37
N GLY A 201 14.10 13.73 10.33
CA GLY A 201 13.78 15.01 9.70
C GLY A 201 13.19 16.01 10.70
N LEU A 202 12.26 15.56 11.55
CA LEU A 202 11.73 16.36 12.66
C LEU A 202 12.79 16.64 13.73
N LEU A 203 13.62 15.66 14.07
CA LEU A 203 14.69 15.81 15.06
C LEU A 203 15.70 16.88 14.65
N PHE A 204 16.25 16.79 13.43
CA PHE A 204 17.24 17.74 12.93
C PHE A 204 16.66 19.14 12.69
N ALA A 205 15.35 19.23 12.41
CA ALA A 205 14.69 20.51 12.30
C ALA A 205 14.34 21.14 13.67
N GLY A 206 14.71 20.51 14.79
CA GLY A 206 14.37 20.99 16.14
C GLY A 206 12.86 20.92 16.43
N ARG A 207 12.11 20.11 15.68
CA ARG A 207 10.64 20.02 15.69
C ARG A 207 10.13 18.70 16.27
N ILE A 208 10.97 17.97 16.99
CA ILE A 208 10.61 16.66 17.57
C ILE A 208 9.45 16.76 18.58
N GLY A 209 9.29 17.89 19.26
CA GLY A 209 8.16 18.14 20.15
C GLY A 209 6.80 18.16 19.44
N PHE A 210 6.79 18.30 18.11
CA PHE A 210 5.58 18.23 17.29
C PHE A 210 5.34 16.84 16.70
N TYR A 211 6.11 15.83 17.13
CA TYR A 211 5.90 14.44 16.72
C TYR A 211 4.52 13.97 17.16
N HIS A 212 3.73 13.47 16.22
CA HIS A 212 2.41 12.91 16.50
C HIS A 212 2.21 11.64 15.70
N TRP A 213 1.73 10.60 16.36
CA TRP A 213 1.63 9.26 15.79
C TRP A 213 0.73 9.19 14.53
N VAL A 214 -0.28 10.07 14.42
CA VAL A 214 -1.15 10.17 13.23
C VAL A 214 -0.37 10.66 12.00
N TYR A 215 0.71 11.43 12.18
CA TYR A 215 1.62 11.77 11.08
C TYR A 215 2.65 10.67 10.86
N ALA A 216 3.21 10.10 11.93
CA ALA A 216 4.26 9.09 11.85
C ALA A 216 3.84 7.79 11.12
N ILE A 217 2.55 7.49 11.07
CA ILE A 217 2.03 6.31 10.35
C ILE A 217 2.03 6.50 8.82
N VAL A 218 1.99 7.75 8.34
CA VAL A 218 1.93 8.11 6.92
C VAL A 218 3.13 7.56 6.13
N PRO A 219 4.41 7.80 6.51
CA PRO A 219 5.55 7.26 5.79
C PRO A 219 5.52 5.72 5.72
N ILE A 220 5.03 5.05 6.76
CA ILE A 220 4.96 3.58 6.79
C ILE A 220 3.94 3.07 5.77
N ILE A 221 2.70 3.55 5.84
CA ILE A 221 1.60 3.08 4.98
C ILE A 221 1.89 3.42 3.52
N THR A 222 2.28 4.66 3.23
CA THR A 222 2.56 5.12 1.86
C THR A 222 3.67 4.30 1.21
N THR A 223 4.77 4.06 1.93
CA THR A 223 5.90 3.29 1.39
C THR A 223 5.55 1.82 1.15
N ILE A 224 4.70 1.23 2.00
CA ILE A 224 4.18 -0.11 1.78
C ILE A 224 3.33 -0.15 0.50
N MET A 225 2.40 0.80 0.32
CA MET A 225 1.57 0.91 -0.89
C MET A 225 2.43 1.10 -2.14
N ILE A 226 3.43 1.97 -2.10
CA ILE A 226 4.40 2.17 -3.20
C ILE A 226 5.09 0.86 -3.54
N GLY A 227 5.60 0.15 -2.53
CA GLY A 227 6.29 -1.12 -2.71
C GLY A 227 5.42 -2.17 -3.43
N PHE A 228 4.14 -2.27 -3.08
CA PHE A 228 3.20 -3.16 -3.78
C PHE A 228 3.04 -2.81 -5.26
N ILE A 229 2.91 -1.52 -5.58
CA ILE A 229 2.75 -1.06 -6.97
C ILE A 229 4.03 -1.29 -7.77
N ILE A 230 5.20 -1.01 -7.19
CA ILE A 230 6.50 -1.26 -7.82
C ILE A 230 6.71 -2.76 -8.06
N ASP A 231 6.34 -3.62 -7.11
CA ASP A 231 6.43 -5.08 -7.26
C ASP A 231 5.53 -5.57 -8.40
N LEU A 232 4.31 -5.03 -8.49
CA LEU A 232 3.38 -5.34 -9.59
C LEU A 232 3.93 -4.88 -10.94
N PHE A 233 4.47 -3.65 -11.00
CA PHE A 233 5.07 -3.06 -12.19
C PHE A 233 6.24 -3.89 -12.72
N LYS A 234 7.13 -4.33 -11.82
CA LYS A 234 8.26 -5.21 -12.18
C LYS A 234 7.81 -6.59 -12.68
N LYS A 235 6.74 -7.15 -12.10
CA LYS A 235 6.22 -8.47 -12.47
C LYS A 235 5.47 -8.46 -13.80
N ASN A 236 4.62 -7.47 -14.03
CA ASN A 236 3.84 -7.35 -15.25
C ASN A 236 3.43 -5.90 -15.51
N GLN A 237 4.19 -5.23 -16.38
CA GLN A 237 3.98 -3.82 -16.70
C GLN A 237 2.56 -3.55 -17.24
N ASN A 238 2.05 -4.38 -18.16
CA ASN A 238 0.72 -4.16 -18.76
C ASN A 238 -0.41 -4.27 -17.71
N LYS A 239 -0.39 -5.32 -16.89
CA LYS A 239 -1.37 -5.47 -15.79
C LYS A 239 -1.25 -4.34 -14.78
N SER A 240 -0.02 -3.89 -14.50
CA SER A 240 0.19 -2.77 -13.60
C SER A 240 -0.43 -1.46 -14.11
N MET A 241 -0.43 -1.21 -15.43
CA MET A 241 -1.10 -0.03 -16.00
C MET A 241 -2.60 -0.03 -15.69
N ILE A 242 -3.27 -1.16 -15.89
CA ILE A 242 -4.70 -1.28 -15.60
C ILE A 242 -4.96 -1.03 -14.11
N VAL A 243 -4.18 -1.68 -13.24
CA VAL A 243 -4.32 -1.52 -11.79
C VAL A 243 -4.06 -0.07 -11.35
N MET A 244 -3.05 0.61 -11.90
CA MET A 244 -2.77 2.01 -11.58
C MET A 244 -3.91 2.95 -12.01
N ASN A 245 -4.51 2.75 -13.19
CA ASN A 245 -5.67 3.54 -13.62
C ASN A 245 -6.88 3.33 -12.70
N VAL A 246 -7.23 2.06 -12.43
CA VAL A 246 -8.35 1.72 -11.54
C VAL A 246 -8.11 2.27 -10.13
N ALA A 247 -6.90 2.09 -9.59
CA ALA A 247 -6.54 2.59 -8.27
C ALA A 247 -6.64 4.13 -8.20
N LEU A 248 -6.20 4.85 -9.24
CA LEU A 248 -6.30 6.31 -9.26
C LEU A 248 -7.76 6.78 -9.26
N ILE A 249 -8.62 6.13 -10.06
CA ILE A 249 -10.06 6.40 -10.07
C ILE A 249 -10.67 6.18 -8.68
N VAL A 250 -10.35 5.06 -8.03
CA VAL A 250 -10.83 4.74 -6.68
C VAL A 250 -10.35 5.77 -5.65
N ILE A 251 -9.09 6.18 -5.70
CA ILE A 251 -8.53 7.20 -4.80
C ILE A 251 -9.29 8.53 -4.94
N PHE A 252 -9.54 8.98 -6.17
CA PHE A 252 -10.32 10.20 -6.40
C PHE A 252 -11.79 10.04 -6.03
N ALA A 253 -12.39 8.87 -6.23
CA ALA A 253 -13.75 8.60 -5.77
C ALA A 253 -13.85 8.69 -4.24
N ILE A 254 -12.88 8.14 -3.50
CA ILE A 254 -12.78 8.27 -2.05
C ILE A 254 -12.60 9.75 -1.66
N LEU A 255 -11.72 10.49 -2.34
CA LEU A 255 -11.53 11.92 -2.09
C LEU A 255 -12.84 12.70 -2.27
N ILE A 256 -13.58 12.46 -3.36
CA ILE A 256 -14.87 13.11 -3.64
C ILE A 256 -15.91 12.72 -2.59
N TYR A 257 -15.94 11.46 -2.16
CA TYR A 257 -16.83 10.99 -1.09
C TYR A 257 -16.50 11.64 0.26
N VAL A 258 -15.22 11.70 0.64
CA VAL A 258 -14.79 12.42 1.84
C VAL A 258 -15.16 13.88 1.72
N PHE A 259 -14.90 14.52 0.58
CA PHE A 259 -15.31 15.89 0.34
C PHE A 259 -16.83 16.09 0.53
N SER A 260 -17.67 15.28 -0.11
CA SER A 260 -19.12 15.43 -0.04
C SER A 260 -19.70 15.21 1.36
N THR A 261 -19.12 14.28 2.13
CA THR A 261 -19.55 14.02 3.52
C THR A 261 -19.10 15.10 4.51
N GLN A 262 -17.99 15.80 4.23
CA GLN A 262 -17.49 16.90 5.05
C GLN A 262 -18.04 18.28 4.64
N VAL A 263 -18.72 18.41 3.49
CA VAL A 263 -19.48 19.62 3.16
C VAL A 263 -20.71 19.69 4.05
N ASN A 264 -20.58 20.36 5.19
CA ASN A 264 -21.56 20.31 6.26
C ASN A 264 -22.57 21.46 6.28
N ASP A 265 -22.53 22.37 5.32
CA ASP A 265 -23.40 23.53 5.32
C ASP A 265 -23.93 23.85 3.92
N PRO A 266 -25.24 23.68 3.64
CA PRO A 266 -25.85 24.13 2.39
C PRO A 266 -25.78 25.66 2.21
N LYS A 267 -25.50 26.42 3.29
CA LYS A 267 -25.34 27.89 3.23
C LYS A 267 -23.88 28.34 3.05
N GLY A 268 -22.91 27.46 3.26
CA GLY A 268 -21.47 27.73 3.05
C GLY A 268 -20.88 28.78 4.00
N ILE A 269 -19.58 28.65 4.31
CA ILE A 269 -18.84 29.68 5.04
C ILE A 269 -18.69 30.88 4.09
N LYS A 270 -19.34 32.01 4.41
CA LYS A 270 -19.18 33.27 3.70
C LYS A 270 -17.81 33.88 4.06
N ILE A 271 -16.84 33.77 3.18
CA ILE A 271 -15.67 34.67 3.20
C ILE A 271 -16.12 36.02 2.64
N SER A 272 -15.57 37.10 3.20
CA SER A 272 -15.94 38.49 2.91
C SER A 272 -16.02 38.79 1.41
N LYS A 273 -16.88 39.75 1.05
CA LYS A 273 -17.19 40.19 -0.33
C LYS A 273 -15.97 40.57 -1.21
N THR A 274 -14.77 40.67 -0.65
CA THR A 274 -13.55 41.11 -1.32
C THR A 274 -13.10 40.20 -2.47
N PHE A 275 -13.48 38.92 -2.47
CA PHE A 275 -13.11 37.96 -3.54
C PHE A 275 -14.28 37.55 -4.45
N GLY A 276 -15.49 38.07 -4.25
CA GLY A 276 -16.67 37.70 -5.07
C GLY A 276 -17.14 36.24 -4.96
N VAL A 277 -16.47 35.41 -4.15
CA VAL A 277 -16.82 33.99 -3.98
C VAL A 277 -17.80 33.82 -2.83
N SER A 278 -19.08 33.60 -3.15
CA SER A 278 -20.16 33.51 -2.15
C SER A 278 -20.23 32.15 -1.42
N ARG A 279 -19.59 31.09 -1.94
CA ARG A 279 -19.65 29.71 -1.38
C ARG A 279 -18.35 28.92 -1.64
N ILE A 280 -17.48 28.82 -0.63
CA ILE A 280 -16.19 28.11 -0.73
C ILE A 280 -16.37 26.62 -1.04
N SER A 281 -17.42 25.99 -0.50
CA SER A 281 -17.68 24.55 -0.65
C SER A 281 -17.95 24.15 -2.10
N LEU A 282 -18.71 24.95 -2.87
CA LEU A 282 -19.04 24.61 -4.26
C LEU A 282 -17.83 24.82 -5.17
N VAL A 283 -17.14 25.96 -5.04
CA VAL A 283 -15.96 26.27 -5.85
C VAL A 283 -14.83 25.28 -5.59
N ALA A 284 -14.55 24.95 -4.32
CA ALA A 284 -13.55 23.94 -3.98
C ALA A 284 -13.91 22.56 -4.56
N GLY A 285 -15.20 22.20 -4.58
CA GLY A 285 -15.68 20.95 -5.17
C GLY A 285 -15.48 20.90 -6.69
N ILE A 286 -15.81 21.98 -7.41
CA ILE A 286 -15.57 22.09 -8.85
C ILE A 286 -14.08 21.96 -9.14
N ILE A 287 -13.24 22.73 -8.45
CA ILE A 287 -11.78 22.71 -8.62
C ILE A 287 -11.23 21.28 -8.42
N LEU A 288 -11.69 20.60 -7.37
CA LEU A 288 -11.26 19.24 -7.05
C LEU A 288 -11.71 18.24 -8.12
N MET A 289 -12.94 18.34 -8.63
CA MET A 289 -13.44 17.50 -9.72
C MET A 289 -12.68 17.75 -11.03
N THR A 290 -12.38 19.01 -11.36
CA THR A 290 -11.56 19.36 -12.52
C THR A 290 -10.18 18.74 -12.41
N PHE A 291 -9.52 18.82 -11.25
CA PHE A 291 -8.21 18.19 -11.06
C PHE A 291 -8.24 16.67 -11.11
N ALA A 292 -9.26 16.05 -10.50
CA ALA A 292 -9.45 14.61 -10.60
C ALA A 292 -9.56 14.19 -12.07
N GLY A 293 -10.40 14.90 -12.85
CA GLY A 293 -10.54 14.69 -14.29
C GLY A 293 -9.21 14.82 -15.03
N VAL A 294 -8.48 15.93 -14.83
CA VAL A 294 -7.18 16.18 -15.48
C VAL A 294 -6.16 15.08 -15.17
N PHE A 295 -5.96 14.71 -13.90
CA PHE A 295 -4.99 13.69 -13.54
C PHE A 295 -5.36 12.29 -14.08
N ILE A 296 -6.64 11.92 -14.01
CA ILE A 296 -7.14 10.66 -14.56
C ILE A 296 -6.96 10.64 -16.09
N SER A 297 -7.35 11.71 -16.79
CA SER A 297 -7.20 11.82 -18.25
C SER A 297 -5.73 11.74 -18.68
N ILE A 298 -4.81 12.39 -17.96
CA ILE A 298 -3.37 12.29 -18.24
C ILE A 298 -2.89 10.84 -18.06
N LEU A 299 -3.23 10.18 -16.96
CA LEU A 299 -2.78 8.80 -16.71
C LEU A 299 -3.34 7.81 -17.76
N ILE A 300 -4.62 7.93 -18.08
CA ILE A 300 -5.28 7.10 -19.11
C ILE A 300 -4.64 7.38 -20.47
N GLY A 301 -4.45 8.65 -20.83
CA GLY A 301 -3.80 9.05 -22.09
C GLY A 301 -2.39 8.48 -22.22
N LEU A 302 -1.56 8.60 -21.17
CA LEU A 302 -0.22 8.00 -21.13
C LEU A 302 -0.28 6.46 -21.21
N SER A 303 -1.25 5.83 -20.56
CA SER A 303 -1.43 4.37 -20.60
C SER A 303 -1.82 3.87 -21.98
N ILE A 304 -2.72 4.57 -22.67
CA ILE A 304 -3.09 4.28 -24.06
C ILE A 304 -1.88 4.48 -24.98
N TYR A 305 -1.13 5.57 -24.80
CA TYR A 305 0.10 5.83 -25.55
C TYR A 305 1.16 4.73 -25.35
N TYR A 306 1.33 4.26 -24.11
CA TYR A 306 2.22 3.15 -23.77
C TYR A 306 1.82 1.85 -24.47
N LEU A 307 0.51 1.52 -24.52
CA LEU A 307 0.01 0.33 -25.19
C LEU A 307 0.13 0.40 -26.72
N LYS A 308 -0.02 1.60 -27.31
CA LYS A 308 0.14 1.84 -28.75
C LYS A 308 1.60 1.93 -29.21
N THR A 309 2.54 2.18 -28.28
CA THR A 309 3.96 2.29 -28.62
C THR A 309 4.47 0.92 -29.09
N LYS A 310 4.98 0.88 -30.34
CA LYS A 310 5.61 -0.32 -30.96
C LYS A 310 6.75 -0.86 -30.08
N ASN A 311 7.21 -2.09 -30.37
CA ASN A 311 8.18 -2.88 -29.59
C ASN A 311 9.60 -2.28 -29.40
N ASP A 312 9.79 -0.97 -29.53
CA ASP A 312 10.99 -0.29 -29.03
C ASP A 312 11.01 -0.40 -27.49
N SER A 313 11.85 -1.32 -27.01
CA SER A 313 11.95 -1.67 -25.59
C SER A 313 12.42 -0.49 -24.73
N ASN A 314 13.28 0.37 -25.26
CA ASN A 314 13.83 1.51 -24.52
C ASN A 314 12.80 2.62 -24.37
N LYS A 315 12.14 3.00 -25.47
CA LYS A 315 11.10 4.03 -25.44
C LYS A 315 9.93 3.59 -24.57
N LYS A 316 9.49 2.34 -24.71
CA LYS A 316 8.40 1.77 -23.91
C LYS A 316 8.73 1.74 -22.42
N ASN A 317 9.96 1.37 -22.06
CA ASN A 317 10.40 1.38 -20.65
C ASN A 317 10.42 2.80 -20.05
N ARG A 318 10.92 3.80 -20.80
CA ARG A 318 10.91 5.20 -20.34
C ARG A 318 9.48 5.71 -20.09
N ILE A 319 8.56 5.45 -21.01
CA ILE A 319 7.14 5.80 -20.84
C ILE A 319 6.56 5.08 -19.62
N GLY A 320 6.88 3.80 -19.43
CA GLY A 320 6.45 3.04 -18.26
C GLY A 320 6.93 3.64 -16.94
N ILE A 321 8.19 4.08 -16.87
CA ILE A 321 8.76 4.76 -15.69
C ILE A 321 8.08 6.12 -15.47
N LEU A 322 7.76 6.85 -16.54
CA LEU A 322 7.01 8.12 -16.44
C LEU A 322 5.61 7.89 -15.85
N ILE A 323 4.88 6.89 -16.35
CA ILE A 323 3.56 6.50 -15.83
C ILE A 323 3.65 6.11 -14.36
N LEU A 324 4.64 5.28 -14.01
CA LEU A 324 4.87 4.87 -12.63
C LEU A 324 5.16 6.10 -11.73
N SER A 325 6.04 7.00 -12.19
CA SER A 325 6.41 8.21 -11.45
C SER A 325 5.21 9.13 -11.23
N PHE A 326 4.41 9.32 -12.28
CA PHE A 326 3.16 10.09 -12.24
C PHE A 326 2.19 9.49 -11.23
N PHE A 327 1.86 8.20 -11.39
CA PHE A 327 0.89 7.51 -10.55
C PHE A 327 1.31 7.53 -9.07
N LEU A 328 2.56 7.17 -8.76
CA LEU A 328 3.05 7.15 -7.38
C LEU A 328 2.98 8.54 -6.75
N THR A 329 3.43 9.56 -7.46
CA THR A 329 3.44 10.94 -6.94
C THR A 329 2.01 11.44 -6.67
N VAL A 330 1.12 11.31 -7.65
CA VAL A 330 -0.27 11.79 -7.52
C VAL A 330 -1.01 11.00 -6.44
N SER A 331 -0.94 9.67 -6.47
CA SER A 331 -1.66 8.82 -5.50
C SER A 331 -1.24 9.08 -4.06
N ILE A 332 0.07 9.20 -3.79
CA ILE A 332 0.57 9.50 -2.44
C ILE A 332 0.13 10.88 -2.00
N ILE A 333 0.23 11.89 -2.86
CA ILE A 333 -0.15 13.26 -2.47
C ILE A 333 -1.63 13.35 -2.17
N VAL A 334 -2.48 12.75 -3.00
CA VAL A 334 -3.92 12.73 -2.77
C VAL A 334 -4.25 12.00 -1.47
N VAL A 335 -3.71 10.79 -1.26
CA VAL A 335 -4.02 10.00 -0.05
C VAL A 335 -3.44 10.64 1.22
N ALA A 336 -2.13 10.91 1.23
CA ALA A 336 -1.42 11.36 2.41
C ALA A 336 -1.66 12.83 2.74
N ARG A 337 -1.78 13.70 1.73
CA ARG A 337 -1.89 15.16 1.95
C ARG A 337 -3.29 15.68 1.82
N TRP A 338 -4.05 15.24 0.81
CA TRP A 338 -5.38 15.80 0.58
C TRP A 338 -6.41 15.12 1.48
N ILE A 339 -6.40 13.79 1.56
CA ILE A 339 -7.35 13.04 2.38
C ILE A 339 -6.91 13.02 3.85
N TRP A 340 -5.70 12.52 4.13
CA TRP A 340 -5.25 12.30 5.51
C TRP A 340 -4.73 13.58 6.19
N GLY A 341 -4.06 14.45 5.44
CA GLY A 341 -3.40 15.65 5.97
C GLY A 341 -4.28 16.56 6.84
N PRO A 342 -5.48 16.99 6.39
CA PRO A 342 -6.35 17.86 7.17
C PRO A 342 -6.87 17.18 8.43
N PHE A 343 -7.19 15.89 8.35
CA PHE A 343 -7.60 15.09 9.50
C PHE A 343 -6.48 15.00 10.54
N ALA A 344 -5.26 14.68 10.09
CA ALA A 344 -4.09 14.60 10.94
C ALA A 344 -3.80 15.93 11.64
N PHE A 345 -3.93 17.04 10.90
CA PHE A 345 -3.72 18.39 11.45
C PHE A 345 -4.74 18.75 12.52
N ILE A 346 -6.03 18.47 12.28
CA ILE A 346 -7.09 18.74 13.26
C ILE A 346 -6.84 17.94 14.55
N ARG A 347 -6.50 16.65 14.44
CA ARG A 347 -6.18 15.81 15.60
C ARG A 347 -4.97 16.32 16.36
N TYR A 348 -3.91 16.67 15.64
CA TYR A 348 -2.70 17.25 16.20
C TYR A 348 -2.98 18.57 16.93
N ALA A 349 -3.73 19.49 16.31
CA ALA A 349 -4.05 20.79 16.88
C ALA A 349 -4.91 20.66 18.14
N ASN A 350 -5.84 19.72 18.16
CA ASN A 350 -6.65 19.48 19.34
C ASN A 350 -5.83 18.87 20.49
N PHE A 351 -4.90 17.97 20.18
CA PHE A 351 -4.08 17.30 21.17
C PHE A 351 -2.99 18.21 21.77
N TYR A 352 -2.21 18.90 20.93
CA TYR A 352 -1.04 19.67 21.38
C TYR A 352 -1.30 21.18 21.55
N LEU A 353 -2.21 21.76 20.77
CA LEU A 353 -2.47 23.21 20.80
C LEU A 353 -3.73 23.55 21.60
N GLY A 354 -4.39 22.57 22.22
CA GLY A 354 -5.62 22.76 23.01
C GLY A 354 -6.78 23.34 22.19
N ARG A 355 -6.78 23.13 20.86
CA ARG A 355 -7.87 23.59 20.00
C ARG A 355 -9.07 22.64 20.13
N ASN A 356 -10.26 23.15 19.86
CA ASN A 356 -11.50 22.37 19.84
C ASN A 356 -12.07 22.32 18.41
N TYR A 357 -11.22 22.02 17.43
CA TYR A 357 -11.66 21.91 16.05
C TYR A 357 -12.47 20.64 15.85
N ILE A 358 -13.71 20.80 15.39
CA ILE A 358 -14.55 19.70 14.95
C ILE A 358 -14.12 19.33 13.53
N VAL A 359 -13.79 18.05 13.30
CA VAL A 359 -13.31 17.56 12.00
C VAL A 359 -14.24 17.99 10.88
N LYS A 360 -15.56 17.84 11.08
CA LYS A 360 -16.59 18.11 10.09
C LYS A 360 -16.60 19.55 9.57
N ASP A 361 -16.26 20.52 10.41
CA ASP A 361 -16.39 21.94 10.07
C ASP A 361 -15.08 22.51 9.51
N TYR A 362 -13.94 22.02 10.01
CA TYR A 362 -12.62 22.56 9.68
C TYR A 362 -11.85 21.75 8.64
N TYR A 363 -12.30 20.54 8.28
CA TYR A 363 -11.60 19.69 7.34
C TYR A 363 -11.36 20.38 5.99
N LEU A 364 -12.41 20.96 5.40
CA LEU A 364 -12.32 21.64 4.11
C LEU A 364 -11.45 22.90 4.17
N VAL A 365 -11.52 23.65 5.27
CA VAL A 365 -10.73 24.86 5.50
C VAL A 365 -9.24 24.55 5.42
N PHE A 366 -8.80 23.44 6.02
CA PHE A 366 -7.39 23.03 5.96
C PHE A 366 -7.04 22.29 4.66
N MET A 367 -7.99 21.55 4.06
CA MET A 367 -7.76 20.80 2.81
C MET A 367 -7.49 21.73 1.63
N THR A 368 -8.30 22.76 1.41
CA THR A 368 -8.22 23.63 0.22
C THR A 368 -6.83 24.23 -0.02
N PRO A 369 -6.17 24.89 0.95
CA PRO A 369 -4.83 25.45 0.72
C PRO A 369 -3.78 24.35 0.45
N ILE A 370 -3.92 23.16 1.05
CA ILE A 370 -3.02 22.03 0.80
C ILE A 370 -3.15 21.57 -0.66
N VAL A 371 -4.37 21.43 -1.16
CA VAL A 371 -4.65 21.03 -2.55
C VAL A 371 -4.03 22.04 -3.51
N ILE A 372 -4.29 23.34 -3.32
CA ILE A 372 -3.80 24.41 -4.20
C ILE A 372 -2.27 24.41 -4.28
N ARG A 373 -1.58 24.37 -3.13
CA ARG A 373 -0.10 24.31 -3.11
C ARG A 373 0.44 23.05 -3.79
N SER A 374 -0.27 21.93 -3.64
CA SER A 374 0.14 20.65 -4.23
C SER A 374 0.15 20.67 -5.76
N LEU A 375 -0.66 21.53 -6.40
CA LEU A 375 -0.71 21.63 -7.87
C LEU A 375 0.60 22.05 -8.49
N ILE A 376 1.34 22.92 -7.80
CA ILE A 376 2.65 23.36 -8.26
C ILE A 376 3.70 22.29 -7.94
N SER A 377 3.58 21.64 -6.77
CA SER A 377 4.57 20.66 -6.33
C SER A 377 4.49 19.33 -7.09
N ILE A 378 3.29 18.87 -7.48
CA ILE A 378 3.09 17.57 -8.15
C ILE A 378 3.91 17.48 -9.46
N PRO A 379 3.82 18.41 -10.42
CA PRO A 379 4.62 18.37 -11.64
C PRO A 379 6.12 18.33 -11.36
N ILE A 380 6.59 19.15 -10.41
CA ILE A 380 7.99 19.21 -10.01
C ILE A 380 8.46 17.83 -9.50
N TYR A 381 7.69 17.21 -8.61
CA TYR A 381 8.02 15.88 -8.09
C TYR A 381 7.99 14.80 -9.17
N ILE A 382 7.04 14.85 -10.11
CA ILE A 382 7.00 13.89 -11.22
C ILE A 382 8.26 14.00 -12.07
N VAL A 383 8.69 15.23 -12.40
CA VAL A 383 9.92 15.47 -13.19
C VAL A 383 11.15 14.99 -12.44
N VAL A 384 11.29 15.38 -11.16
CA VAL A 384 12.42 14.96 -10.32
C VAL A 384 12.46 13.43 -10.19
N LEU A 385 11.33 12.81 -9.87
CA LEU A 385 11.25 11.36 -9.70
C LEU A 385 11.53 10.62 -11.00
N PHE A 386 11.02 11.10 -12.14
CA PHE A 386 11.31 10.52 -13.45
C PHE A 386 12.81 10.61 -13.77
N ALA A 387 13.41 11.78 -13.57
CA ALA A 387 14.84 12.00 -13.79
C ALA A 387 15.72 11.12 -12.90
N LEU A 388 15.28 10.80 -11.68
CA LEU A 388 15.97 9.89 -10.77
C LEU A 388 15.73 8.42 -11.14
N LEU A 389 14.49 7.99 -11.37
CA LEU A 389 14.15 6.58 -11.56
C LEU A 389 14.74 5.99 -12.83
N VAL A 390 14.91 6.78 -13.89
CA VAL A 390 15.54 6.31 -15.15
C VAL A 390 16.96 5.78 -14.91
N PRO A 391 17.95 6.57 -14.43
CA PRO A 391 19.30 6.08 -14.17
C PRO A 391 19.34 5.04 -13.04
N LEU A 392 18.52 5.21 -11.99
CA LEU A 392 18.49 4.27 -10.87
C LEU A 392 18.00 2.88 -11.29
N SER A 393 17.13 2.78 -12.29
CA SER A 393 16.72 1.49 -12.86
C SER A 393 17.86 0.72 -13.51
N LEU A 394 18.82 1.44 -14.13
CA LEU A 394 20.01 0.85 -14.73
C LEU A 394 20.98 0.35 -13.65
N ILE A 395 21.20 1.16 -12.61
CA ILE A 395 22.06 0.80 -11.47
C ILE A 395 21.49 -0.43 -10.75
N LYS A 396 20.19 -0.43 -10.46
CA LYS A 396 19.52 -1.53 -9.77
C LYS A 396 19.63 -2.85 -10.53
N LYS A 397 19.59 -2.83 -11.87
CA LYS A 397 19.77 -4.03 -12.70
C LYS A 397 21.17 -4.64 -12.51
N HIS A 398 22.21 -3.81 -12.39
CA HIS A 398 23.58 -4.27 -12.15
C HIS A 398 23.75 -4.81 -10.72
N TYR A 399 23.13 -4.14 -9.75
CA TYR A 399 23.13 -4.57 -8.35
C TYR A 399 22.43 -5.93 -8.16
N ALA A 400 21.20 -6.06 -8.67
CA ALA A 400 20.40 -7.28 -8.52
C ALA A 400 20.99 -8.49 -9.27
N LYS A 401 21.71 -8.28 -10.38
CA LYS A 401 22.40 -9.37 -11.11
C LYS A 401 23.54 -10.00 -10.29
N LYS A 402 24.13 -9.25 -9.36
CA LYS A 402 25.17 -9.72 -8.43
C LYS A 402 24.57 -10.49 -7.25
N GLU A 403 23.41 -10.07 -6.77
CA GLU A 403 22.63 -10.81 -5.77
C GLU A 403 22.02 -12.11 -6.32
N ALA A 404 21.70 -12.19 -7.62
CA ALA A 404 21.15 -13.41 -8.24
C ALA A 404 22.13 -14.61 -8.28
N GLY A 405 23.41 -14.44 -7.90
CA GLY A 405 24.30 -15.56 -7.54
C GLY A 405 23.99 -16.18 -6.18
N ILE A 406 23.10 -15.55 -5.41
CA ILE A 406 22.50 -15.99 -4.14
C ILE A 406 20.99 -15.84 -4.34
N THR A 407 20.40 -16.76 -5.11
CA THR A 407 18.97 -16.73 -5.46
C THR A 407 18.06 -16.60 -4.23
N TYR A 408 17.20 -15.56 -4.25
CA TYR A 408 16.11 -15.33 -3.30
C TYR A 408 14.98 -16.33 -3.45
#